data_AF-A0A7K2Q3X8-F1
#
_entry.id   AF-A0A7K2Q3X8-F1
#
_cell.length_a   1.000
_cell.length_b   1.000
_cell.length_c   1.000
_cell.angle_alpha   90.00
_cell.angle_beta   90.00
_cell.angle_gamma   90.00
#
_symmetry.space_group_name_H-M   'P 1'
#
loop_
_entity.id
_entity.type
_entity.pdbx_description
1 polymer ?
#
loop_
_entity_poly.entity_id
_entity_poly.type
_entity_poly.pdbx_seq_one_letter_code
_entity_poly.pdbx_strand_id
1 'polypeptide(L)'
;GADQRALGEALVRAVAAAGASIGMLYLPDPARRVLHLAMTLGLAREFALPWSRVVMDDPIPVADAVREGRFVWLGGREETARRYPRLG
;
A
#
# COMPACT_ATOMS: atom_id res chain seq x y z
N GLY A 1 15.31 -13.52 2.10
CA GLY A 1 15.11 -14.98 2.12
C GLY A 1 14.21 -15.41 0.98
N ALA A 2 13.92 -16.72 0.84
CA ALA A 2 13.04 -17.25 -0.22
C ALA A 2 11.65 -16.56 -0.23
N ASP A 3 11.07 -16.31 0.94
CA ASP A 3 9.79 -15.59 1.08
C ASP A 3 9.85 -14.18 0.49
N GLN A 4 10.95 -13.47 0.70
CA GLN A 4 11.14 -12.13 0.18
C GLN A 4 11.22 -12.12 -1.36
N ARG A 5 11.79 -13.16 -1.97
CA ARG A 5 11.80 -13.31 -3.42
C ARG A 5 10.38 -13.59 -3.95
N ALA A 6 9.65 -14.49 -3.30
CA ALA A 6 8.27 -14.81 -3.68
C ALA A 6 7.35 -13.58 -3.60
N LEU A 7 7.48 -12.76 -2.54
CA LEU A 7 6.74 -11.51 -2.39
C LEU A 7 7.10 -10.49 -3.48
N GLY A 8 8.38 -10.38 -3.84
CA GLY A 8 8.83 -9.50 -4.93
C GLY A 8 8.23 -9.91 -6.27
N GLU A 9 8.26 -11.21 -6.59
CA GLU A 9 7.66 -11.74 -7.81
C GLU A 9 6.14 -11.57 -7.84
N ALA A 10 5.46 -11.75 -6.70
CA ALA A 10 4.03 -11.49 -6.57
C ALA A 10 3.69 -10.01 -6.82
N LEU A 11 4.49 -9.09 -6.27
CA LEU A 11 4.31 -7.65 -6.49
C LEU A 11 4.48 -7.27 -7.97
N VAL A 12 5.52 -7.79 -8.63
CA VAL A 12 5.75 -7.55 -10.07
C VAL A 12 4.56 -8.03 -10.89
N ARG A 13 4.06 -9.25 -10.64
CA ARG A 13 2.89 -9.79 -11.36
C ARG A 13 1.64 -8.96 -11.12
N ALA A 14 1.37 -8.55 -9.88
CA ALA A 14 0.20 -7.76 -9.53
C ALA A 14 0.22 -6.38 -10.22
N VAL A 15 1.36 -5.69 -10.20
CA VAL A 15 1.53 -4.38 -10.85
C VAL A 15 1.35 -4.50 -12.35
N ALA A 16 1.96 -5.50 -12.98
CA ALA A 16 1.83 -5.74 -14.41
C ALA A 16 0.38 -6.07 -14.82
N ALA A 17 -0.30 -6.95 -14.07
CA ALA A 17 -1.69 -7.32 -14.33
C ALA A 17 -2.67 -6.14 -14.15
N ALA A 18 -2.36 -5.22 -13.23
CA ALA A 18 -3.12 -3.99 -13.03
C ALA A 18 -2.80 -2.88 -14.04
N GLY A 19 -1.80 -3.06 -14.92
CA GLY A 19 -1.31 -1.99 -15.80
C GLY A 19 -0.72 -0.80 -15.04
N ALA A 20 -0.28 -1.00 -13.79
CA ALA A 20 0.20 0.06 -12.91
C ALA A 20 1.68 0.37 -13.14
N SER A 21 2.08 1.62 -12.89
CA SER A 21 3.49 2.05 -12.98
C SER A 21 4.26 1.84 -11.67
N ILE A 22 3.55 1.83 -10.53
CA ILE A 22 4.12 1.75 -9.18
C ILE A 22 3.34 0.72 -8.37
N GLY A 23 4.02 0.02 -7.47
CA GLY A 23 3.41 -0.84 -6.46
C GLY A 23 4.05 -0.70 -5.09
N MET A 24 3.24 -0.84 -4.05
CA MET A 24 3.67 -0.93 -2.66
C MET A 24 3.04 -2.19 -2.03
N LEU A 25 3.86 -2.99 -1.35
CA LEU A 25 3.41 -4.19 -0.66
C LEU A 25 3.57 -4.01 0.84
N TYR A 26 2.47 -4.18 1.57
CA TYR A 26 2.44 -4.06 3.03
C TYR A 26 2.26 -5.43 3.69
N LEU A 27 2.90 -5.62 4.83
CA LEU A 27 2.69 -6.76 5.70
C LEU A 27 2.07 -6.28 7.03
N PRO A 28 1.00 -6.93 7.52
CA PRO A 28 0.40 -6.56 8.80
C PRO A 28 1.28 -7.00 9.98
N ASP A 29 1.36 -6.15 11.00
CA ASP A 29 1.79 -6.49 12.36
C ASP A 29 0.54 -6.42 13.26
N PRO A 30 -0.10 -7.57 13.55
CA PRO A 30 -1.32 -7.61 14.35
C PRO A 30 -1.12 -7.13 15.78
N ALA A 31 0.06 -7.38 16.37
CA ALA A 31 0.36 -6.99 17.74
C ALA A 31 0.44 -5.46 17.88
N ARG A 32 0.95 -4.78 16.86
CA ARG A 32 1.09 -3.33 16.84
C ARG A 32 -0.02 -2.59 16.08
N ARG A 33 -0.99 -3.31 15.51
CA ARG A 33 -2.08 -2.78 14.68
C ARG A 33 -1.59 -1.85 13.57
N VAL A 34 -0.52 -2.22 12.89
CA VAL A 34 0.06 -1.43 11.80
C VAL A 34 0.34 -2.28 10.57
N LEU A 35 0.43 -1.60 9.43
CA LEU A 35 0.90 -2.14 8.17
C LEU A 35 2.32 -1.61 7.93
N HIS A 36 3.28 -2.52 7.74
CA HIS A 36 4.65 -2.19 7.42
C HIS A 36 4.89 -2.30 5.93
N LEU A 37 5.45 -1.26 5.33
CA LEU A 37 5.86 -1.31 3.93
C LEU A 37 7.05 -2.27 3.78
N ALA A 38 6.81 -3.41 3.16
CA ALA A 38 7.81 -4.45 2.96
C ALA A 38 8.59 -4.26 1.67
N MET A 39 7.91 -3.85 0.58
CA MET A 39 8.52 -3.71 -0.76
C MET A 39 7.85 -2.60 -1.57
N THR A 40 8.62 -2.04 -2.49
CA THR A 40 8.15 -1.13 -3.54
C THR A 40 8.59 -1.61 -4.92
N LEU A 41 7.86 -1.21 -5.95
CA LEU A 41 8.23 -1.36 -7.34
C LEU A 41 8.00 -0.03 -8.05
N GLY A 42 8.98 0.43 -8.85
CA GLY A 42 8.86 1.67 -9.62
C GLY A 42 8.92 2.97 -8.81
N LEU A 43 9.19 2.90 -7.50
CA LEU A 43 9.25 4.06 -6.61
C LEU A 43 10.54 4.08 -5.80
N ALA A 44 11.25 5.20 -5.85
CA ALA A 44 12.46 5.39 -5.05
C ALA A 44 12.14 5.39 -3.55
N ARG A 45 13.07 4.87 -2.75
CA ARG A 45 12.84 4.57 -1.33
C ARG A 45 12.45 5.81 -0.54
N GLU A 46 13.07 6.95 -0.82
CA GLU A 46 12.83 8.24 -0.20
C GLU A 46 11.38 8.71 -0.33
N PHE A 47 10.74 8.46 -1.48
CA PHE A 47 9.33 8.80 -1.70
C PHE A 47 8.38 7.83 -0.98
N ALA A 48 8.86 6.65 -0.63
CA ALA A 48 8.08 5.65 0.08
C ALA A 48 8.16 5.79 1.62
N LEU A 49 9.14 6.55 2.14
CA LEU A 49 9.37 6.71 3.58
C LEU A 49 8.15 7.20 4.37
N PRO A 50 7.36 8.19 3.90
CA PRO A 50 6.16 8.64 4.60
C PRO A 50 5.15 7.51 4.82
N TRP A 51 5.19 6.49 3.95
CA TRP A 51 4.32 5.33 3.95
C TRP A 51 4.95 4.09 4.58
N SER A 52 6.12 4.22 5.20
CA SER A 52 6.85 3.09 5.77
C SER A 52 6.07 2.33 6.85
N ARG A 53 5.19 3.04 7.56
CA ARG A 53 4.30 2.51 8.59
C ARG A 53 2.96 3.22 8.53
N VAL A 54 1.90 2.43 8.46
CA VAL A 54 0.50 2.90 8.46
C VAL A 54 -0.21 2.32 9.67
N VAL A 55 -0.95 3.13 10.42
CA VAL A 55 -1.82 2.61 11.48
C VAL A 55 -3.07 2.02 10.85
N MET A 56 -3.48 0.83 11.29
CA MET A 56 -4.62 0.11 10.71
C MET A 56 -5.96 0.83 10.90
N ASP A 57 -6.02 1.71 11.90
CA ASP A 57 -7.20 2.53 12.21
C ASP A 57 -7.14 3.93 11.55
N ASP A 58 -6.08 4.25 10.81
CA ASP A 58 -6.03 5.51 10.07
C ASP A 58 -7.01 5.50 8.89
N PRO A 59 -7.72 6.61 8.63
CA PRO A 59 -8.59 6.74 7.48
C PRO A 59 -7.73 6.98 6.24
N ILE A 60 -7.06 5.93 5.76
CA ILE A 60 -6.30 5.92 4.52
C ILE A 60 -6.64 4.68 3.69
N PRO A 61 -6.45 4.70 2.36
CA PRO A 61 -6.99 3.67 1.46
C PRO A 61 -6.49 2.26 1.78
N VAL A 62 -5.22 2.11 2.13
CA VAL A 62 -4.63 0.79 2.38
C VAL A 62 -5.12 0.19 3.70
N ALA A 63 -5.35 1.02 4.71
CA ALA A 63 -5.91 0.61 6.00
C ALA A 63 -7.38 0.17 5.83
N ASP A 64 -8.17 0.95 5.09
CA ASP A 64 -9.55 0.60 4.75
C ASP A 64 -9.65 -0.71 3.96
N ALA A 65 -8.81 -0.89 2.94
CA ALA A 65 -8.80 -2.10 2.12
C ALA A 65 -8.54 -3.36 2.97
N VAL A 66 -7.60 -3.29 3.92
CA VAL A 66 -7.31 -4.39 4.84
C VAL A 66 -8.44 -4.62 5.83
N ARG A 67 -8.96 -3.55 6.45
CA ARG A 67 -10.04 -3.64 7.45
C ARG A 67 -11.33 -4.21 6.86
N GLU A 68 -11.64 -3.86 5.63
CA GLU A 68 -12.90 -4.21 4.97
C GLU A 68 -12.78 -5.40 4.01
N GLY A 69 -11.57 -5.91 3.80
CA GLY A 69 -11.31 -7.06 2.93
C GLY A 69 -11.73 -6.84 1.48
N ARG A 70 -11.63 -5.60 0.98
CA ARG A 70 -12.13 -5.22 -0.35
C ARG A 70 -11.15 -4.30 -1.08
N PHE A 71 -11.26 -4.26 -2.40
CA PHE A 71 -10.56 -3.27 -3.20
C PHE A 71 -11.11 -1.86 -2.93
N VAL A 72 -10.20 -0.92 -2.73
CA VAL A 72 -10.48 0.51 -2.68
C VAL A 72 -9.93 1.13 -3.96
N TRP A 73 -10.84 1.57 -4.82
CA TRP A 73 -10.50 2.33 -6.01
C TRP A 73 -10.64 3.82 -5.70
N LEU A 74 -9.63 4.58 -6.10
CA LEU A 74 -9.62 6.03 -6.01
C LEU A 74 -9.66 6.55 -7.44
N GLY A 75 -10.54 7.51 -7.73
CA GLY A 75 -10.51 8.21 -9.00
C GLY A 75 -9.40 9.25 -9.03
N GLY A 76 -9.78 10.51 -9.16
CA GLY A 76 -8.85 11.63 -9.28
C GLY A 76 -8.30 12.12 -7.94
N ARG A 77 -7.35 13.07 -8.02
CA ARG A 77 -6.79 13.75 -6.84
C ARG A 77 -7.86 14.44 -5.99
N GLU A 78 -8.89 15.02 -6.59
CA GLU A 78 -9.93 15.72 -5.85
C GLU A 78 -10.79 14.76 -5.01
N GLU A 79 -11.28 13.68 -5.63
CA GLU A 79 -12.02 12.63 -4.90
C GLU A 79 -11.14 12.04 -3.79
N THR A 80 -9.88 11.77 -4.11
CA THR A 80 -8.90 11.26 -3.15
C THR A 80 -8.71 12.20 -1.97
N ALA A 81 -8.54 13.51 -2.22
CA ALA A 81 -8.36 14.50 -1.16
C ALA A 81 -9.62 14.66 -0.30
N ARG A 82 -10.81 14.55 -0.91
CA ARG A 82 -12.10 14.60 -0.20
C ARG A 82 -12.29 13.38 0.70
N ARG A 83 -11.99 12.18 0.19
CA ARG A 83 -12.20 10.91 0.90
C ARG A 83 -11.08 10.61 1.90
N TYR A 84 -9.85 11.00 1.57
CA TYR A 84 -8.64 10.71 2.33
C TYR A 84 -7.75 11.97 2.48
N PRO A 85 -8.14 12.93 3.33
CA PRO A 85 -7.41 14.19 3.50
C PRO A 85 -5.98 14.02 4.01
N ARG A 86 -5.66 12.87 4.64
CA ARG A 86 -4.34 12.56 5.21
C ARG A 86 -3.32 12.04 4.19
N LEU A 87 -3.70 11.88 2.92
CA LEU A 87 -2.76 11.48 1.86
C LEU A 87 -1.94 12.65 1.29
N GLY A 88 -2.32 13.89 1.61
CA GLY A 88 -1.68 15.12 1.13
C GLY A 88 -0.55 15.62 2.01
#